data_AF-A0A7N4NW96-F1
#
_entry.id   AF-A0A7N4NW96-F1
#
_cell.length_a   1.000
_cell.length_b   1.000
_cell.length_c   1.000
_cell.angle_alpha   90.00
_cell.angle_beta   90.00
_cell.angle_gamma   90.00
#
_symmetry.space_group_name_H-M   'P 1'
#
loop_
_entity.id
_entity.type
_entity.pdbx_description
1 polymer ?
#
loop_
_entity_poly.entity_id
_entity_poly.type
_entity_poly.pdbx_seq_one_letter_code
_entity_poly.pdbx_strand_id
1 'polypeptide(L)'
;MYNIFPSFLDWIPGPHHRIFRNFQKLQAFISEEIKKHKESRQPEEPRNFIDFFLGQMEKEKQDPGSHFYEETLVMTTHNLFFGGTETTSTTIHYGLLILLKYPSVAEKIQEEIDSVVGRERPPCLQDRDHLPYTNAVIHEIQRFISVVPMGLPHVLTQDTHFRGHFLLKGTTIIPLLISAHRDPAHFKDPENFNPNNFLDDEGNFQNNEAFMPFALGKRICLGAGLARMEIFLFLTTILQRFTLHSVKRPEELDLSPKSTGLGNVSPPYELYLKVPG
;
A
#
# COMPACT_ATOMS: atom_id res chain seq x y z
N MET A 1 1.90 -2.33 21.96
CA MET A 1 1.75 -2.05 23.41
C MET A 1 0.94 -0.80 23.69
N TYR A 2 1.21 0.36 23.08
CA TYR A 2 0.41 1.58 23.31
C TYR A 2 -1.10 1.36 23.12
N ASN A 3 -1.51 0.70 22.03
CA ASN A 3 -2.92 0.41 21.77
C ASN A 3 -3.59 -0.55 22.78
N ILE A 4 -2.82 -1.22 23.64
CA ILE A 4 -3.33 -2.17 24.65
C ILE A 4 -3.35 -1.51 26.04
N PHE A 5 -2.34 -0.69 26.35
CA PHE A 5 -2.20 -0.02 27.66
C PHE A 5 -1.90 1.49 27.50
N PRO A 6 -2.78 2.26 26.84
CA PRO A 6 -2.48 3.66 26.51
C PRO A 6 -2.30 4.50 27.78
N SER A 7 -3.23 4.39 28.73
CA SER A 7 -3.23 5.20 29.96
C SER A 7 -2.01 4.99 30.85
N PHE A 8 -1.37 3.82 30.80
CA PHE A 8 -0.12 3.56 31.51
C PHE A 8 1.08 4.10 30.73
N LEU A 9 1.09 3.90 29.42
CA LEU A 9 2.20 4.30 28.57
C LEU A 9 2.30 5.81 28.35
N ASP A 10 1.21 6.56 28.51
CA ASP A 10 1.21 8.03 28.50
C ASP A 10 2.18 8.64 29.53
N TRP A 11 2.42 7.94 30.64
CA TRP A 11 3.33 8.41 31.70
C TRP A 11 4.79 7.97 31.49
N ILE A 12 5.05 7.11 30.50
CA ILE A 12 6.36 6.48 30.30
C ILE A 12 7.05 7.10 29.08
N PRO A 13 8.29 7.60 29.21
CA PRO A 13 9.02 8.08 28.06
C PRO A 13 9.25 6.94 27.05
N GLY A 14 9.07 7.22 25.75
CA GLY A 14 9.28 6.19 24.74
C GLY A 14 8.99 6.64 23.31
N PRO A 15 9.22 5.75 22.33
CA PRO A 15 9.06 6.08 20.91
C PRO A 15 7.62 6.43 20.52
N HIS A 16 6.61 6.00 21.28
CA HIS A 16 5.21 6.37 21.04
C HIS A 16 4.96 7.88 21.15
N HIS A 17 5.68 8.59 22.03
CA HIS A 17 5.64 10.06 22.08
C HIS A 17 6.15 10.70 20.79
N ARG A 18 7.12 10.08 20.11
CA ARG A 18 7.59 10.55 18.79
C ARG A 18 6.52 10.37 17.72
N ILE A 19 5.73 9.29 17.78
CA ILE A 19 4.60 9.06 16.89
C ILE A 19 3.59 10.21 17.03
N PHE A 20 3.19 10.56 18.26
CA PHE A 20 2.24 11.66 18.48
C PHE A 20 2.79 13.02 18.03
N ARG A 21 4.06 13.31 18.28
CA ARG A 21 4.68 14.55 17.78
C ARG A 21 4.71 14.59 16.25
N ASN A 22 5.02 13.48 15.58
CA ASN A 22 5.02 13.42 14.12
C ASN A 22 3.60 13.60 13.55
N PHE A 23 2.61 12.97 14.18
CA PHE A 23 1.19 13.13 13.84
C PHE A 23 0.74 14.59 13.95
N GLN A 24 1.06 15.26 15.07
CA GLN A 24 0.77 16.68 15.27
C GLN A 24 1.45 17.58 14.24
N LYS A 25 2.70 17.29 13.85
CA LYS A 25 3.40 18.03 12.79
C LYS A 25 2.70 17.89 11.44
N LEU A 26 2.27 16.68 11.09
CA LEU A 26 1.55 16.45 9.83
C LEU A 26 0.17 17.13 9.84
N GLN A 27 -0.55 17.08 10.97
CA GLN A 27 -1.80 17.84 11.13
C GLN A 27 -1.58 19.34 10.96
N ALA A 28 -0.53 19.90 11.58
CA ALA A 28 -0.22 21.33 11.46
C ALA A 28 0.08 21.74 10.01
N PHE A 29 0.86 20.94 9.30
CA PHE A 29 1.14 21.13 7.87
C PHE A 29 -0.15 21.10 7.03
N ILE A 30 -1.01 20.10 7.25
CA ILE A 30 -2.29 19.97 6.53
C ILE A 30 -3.22 21.15 6.81
N SER A 31 -3.30 21.59 8.07
CA SER A 31 -4.10 22.76 8.45
C SER A 31 -3.60 24.04 7.77
N GLU A 32 -2.29 24.20 7.63
CA GLU A 32 -1.70 25.32 6.88
C GLU A 32 -2.09 25.27 5.40
N GLU A 33 -2.02 24.09 4.77
CA GLU A 33 -2.47 23.90 3.39
C GLU A 33 -3.97 24.18 3.23
N ILE A 34 -4.82 23.70 4.14
CA ILE A 34 -6.26 23.99 4.12
C ILE A 34 -6.51 25.50 4.23
N LYS A 35 -5.76 26.21 5.07
CA LYS A 35 -5.86 27.67 5.18
C LYS A 35 -5.54 28.36 3.84
N LYS A 36 -4.44 27.98 3.18
CA LYS A 36 -4.09 28.50 1.84
C LYS A 36 -5.20 28.21 0.83
N HIS A 37 -5.81 27.03 0.89
CA HIS A 37 -6.91 26.66 0.01
C HIS A 37 -8.14 27.54 0.23
N LYS A 38 -8.52 27.80 1.49
CA LYS A 38 -9.62 28.72 1.85
C LYS A 38 -9.39 30.14 1.33
N GLU A 39 -8.16 30.66 1.42
CA GLU A 39 -7.81 32.03 1.00
C GLU A 39 -7.84 32.22 -0.53
N SER A 40 -7.47 31.18 -1.28
CA SER A 40 -7.35 31.22 -2.75
C SER A 40 -8.50 30.51 -3.48
N ARG A 41 -9.58 30.19 -2.77
CA ARG A 41 -10.66 29.33 -3.25
C ARG A 41 -11.49 30.00 -4.34
N GLN A 42 -11.74 29.26 -5.42
CA GLN A 42 -12.73 29.60 -6.44
C GLN A 42 -13.84 28.53 -6.43
N PRO A 43 -15.06 28.82 -5.95
CA PRO A 43 -16.10 27.80 -5.76
C PRO A 43 -16.48 27.01 -7.01
N GLU A 44 -16.45 27.66 -8.18
CA GLU A 44 -16.80 27.07 -9.48
C GLU A 44 -15.66 26.24 -10.10
N GLU A 45 -14.44 26.35 -9.56
CA GLU A 45 -13.24 25.69 -10.09
C GLU A 45 -12.45 25.01 -8.95
N PRO A 46 -13.00 23.93 -8.35
CA PRO A 46 -12.31 23.19 -7.30
C PRO A 46 -11.04 22.52 -7.83
N ARG A 47 -9.90 22.80 -7.21
CA ARG A 47 -8.57 22.36 -7.72
C ARG A 47 -8.22 20.93 -7.32
N ASN A 48 -8.65 20.50 -6.14
CA ASN A 48 -8.30 19.20 -5.57
C ASN A 48 -9.28 18.79 -4.45
N PHE A 49 -8.98 17.67 -3.80
CA PHE A 49 -9.77 17.10 -2.71
C PHE A 49 -10.16 18.12 -1.63
N ILE A 50 -9.24 19.00 -1.21
CA ILE A 50 -9.50 20.00 -0.17
C ILE A 50 -10.59 20.97 -0.62
N ASP A 51 -10.48 21.51 -1.84
CA ASP A 51 -11.49 22.42 -2.37
C ASP A 51 -12.87 21.75 -2.55
N PHE A 52 -12.90 20.50 -3.00
CA PHE A 52 -14.13 19.73 -3.10
C PHE A 52 -14.79 19.54 -1.73
N PHE A 53 -14.00 19.19 -0.71
CA PHE A 53 -14.50 19.03 0.66
C PHE A 53 -15.01 20.36 1.23
N LEU A 54 -14.27 21.46 1.03
CA LEU A 54 -14.73 22.82 1.40
C LEU A 54 -16.02 23.21 0.66
N GLY A 55 -16.20 22.76 -0.58
CA GLY A 55 -17.46 22.87 -1.32
C GLY A 55 -18.60 22.13 -0.64
N GLN A 56 -18.36 20.90 -0.22
CA GLN A 56 -19.37 20.11 0.48
C GLN A 56 -19.73 20.71 1.85
N MET A 57 -18.74 21.21 2.59
CA MET A 57 -18.95 21.92 3.86
C MET A 57 -19.90 23.12 3.71
N GLU A 58 -19.78 23.91 2.63
CA GLU A 58 -20.68 25.05 2.43
C GLU A 58 -22.09 24.59 2.01
N LYS A 59 -22.20 23.53 1.19
CA LYS A 59 -23.49 22.97 0.79
C LYS A 59 -24.29 22.41 1.96
N GLU A 60 -23.61 21.80 2.93
CA GLU A 60 -24.22 21.15 4.10
C GLU A 60 -24.21 22.01 5.36
N LYS A 61 -23.84 23.29 5.26
CA LYS A 61 -23.64 24.19 6.41
C LYS A 61 -24.85 24.34 7.34
N GLN A 62 -26.07 24.15 6.80
CA GLN A 62 -27.32 24.23 7.57
C GLN A 62 -27.83 22.85 8.02
N ASP A 63 -27.15 21.77 7.66
CA ASP A 63 -27.52 20.42 8.08
C ASP A 63 -26.87 20.10 9.45
N PRO A 64 -27.64 20.01 10.54
CA PRO A 64 -27.10 19.65 11.85
C PRO A 64 -26.55 18.21 11.91
N GLY A 65 -26.90 17.37 10.94
CA GLY A 65 -26.39 16.00 10.79
C GLY A 65 -25.12 15.89 9.92
N SER A 66 -24.59 17.00 9.40
CA SER A 66 -23.43 16.95 8.50
C SER A 66 -22.17 16.42 9.19
N HIS A 67 -21.44 15.58 8.46
CA HIS A 67 -20.10 15.12 8.84
C HIS A 67 -18.98 15.88 8.11
N PHE A 68 -19.30 16.99 7.42
CA PHE A 68 -18.34 17.82 6.73
C PHE A 68 -18.03 19.07 7.56
N TYR A 69 -17.00 18.97 8.39
CA TYR A 69 -16.44 20.09 9.15
C TYR A 69 -14.90 20.08 9.14
N GLU A 70 -14.29 21.14 9.66
CA GLU A 70 -12.85 21.37 9.49
C GLU A 70 -11.98 20.27 10.10
N GLU A 71 -12.33 19.76 11.28
CA GLU A 71 -11.59 18.65 11.89
C GLU A 71 -11.65 17.38 11.03
N THR A 72 -12.82 17.04 10.48
CA THR A 72 -12.94 15.91 9.53
C THR A 72 -12.17 16.13 8.24
N LEU A 73 -12.08 17.37 7.73
CA LEU A 73 -11.26 17.69 6.57
C LEU A 73 -9.77 17.45 6.86
N VAL A 74 -9.27 17.98 7.98
CA VAL A 74 -7.87 17.78 8.42
C VAL A 74 -7.57 16.29 8.56
N MET A 75 -8.43 15.56 9.27
CA MET A 75 -8.23 14.14 9.53
C MET A 75 -8.38 13.26 8.30
N THR A 76 -9.32 13.56 7.40
CA THR A 76 -9.47 12.81 6.15
C THR A 76 -8.28 13.04 5.25
N THR A 77 -7.82 14.29 5.11
CA THR A 77 -6.61 14.60 4.33
C THR A 77 -5.39 13.91 4.92
N HIS A 78 -5.25 13.90 6.26
CA HIS A 78 -4.19 13.18 6.95
C HIS A 78 -4.22 11.68 6.63
N ASN A 79 -5.39 11.04 6.71
CA ASN A 79 -5.54 9.62 6.43
C ASN A 79 -5.21 9.27 4.98
N LEU A 80 -5.62 10.09 4.02
CA LEU A 80 -5.29 9.91 2.60
C LEU A 80 -3.79 10.04 2.36
N PHE A 81 -3.15 11.05 2.95
CA PHE A 81 -1.71 11.27 2.81
C PHE A 81 -0.90 10.13 3.43
N PHE A 82 -1.19 9.77 4.69
CA PHE A 82 -0.49 8.68 5.38
C PHE A 82 -0.68 7.33 4.67
N GLY A 83 -1.93 6.98 4.35
CA GLY A 83 -2.24 5.69 3.71
C GLY A 83 -1.66 5.58 2.30
N GLY A 84 -1.75 6.65 1.51
CA GLY A 84 -1.31 6.68 0.11
C GLY A 84 0.21 6.75 -0.07
N THR A 85 0.96 7.34 0.87
CA THR A 85 2.41 7.47 0.73
C THR A 85 3.17 6.26 1.27
N GLU A 86 2.94 5.89 2.53
CA GLU A 86 3.83 4.95 3.22
C GLU A 86 3.73 3.52 2.65
N THR A 87 2.51 3.06 2.35
CA THR A 87 2.26 1.68 1.92
C THR A 87 2.73 1.43 0.48
N THR A 88 2.46 2.36 -0.44
CA THR A 88 2.96 2.30 -1.82
C THR A 88 4.49 2.37 -1.84
N SER A 89 5.09 3.34 -1.14
CA SER A 89 6.56 3.51 -1.07
C SER A 89 7.25 2.26 -0.52
N THR A 90 6.71 1.68 0.55
CA THR A 90 7.24 0.42 1.13
C THR A 90 7.14 -0.74 0.15
N THR A 91 6.04 -0.84 -0.60
CA THR A 91 5.86 -1.90 -1.60
C THR A 91 6.83 -1.77 -2.76
N ILE A 92 7.05 -0.55 -3.27
CA ILE A 92 8.04 -0.28 -4.34
C ILE A 92 9.46 -0.57 -3.83
N HIS A 93 9.82 -0.11 -2.62
CA HIS A 93 11.12 -0.39 -2.03
C HIS A 93 11.39 -1.89 -1.88
N TYR A 94 10.40 -2.65 -1.40
CA TYR A 94 10.52 -4.10 -1.34
C TYR A 94 10.62 -4.72 -2.73
N GLY A 95 9.81 -4.25 -3.69
CA GLY A 95 9.82 -4.75 -5.06
C GLY A 95 11.21 -4.63 -5.67
N LEU A 96 11.85 -3.47 -5.55
CA LEU A 96 13.22 -3.26 -6.02
C LEU A 96 14.23 -4.18 -5.29
N LEU A 97 14.13 -4.34 -3.96
CA LEU A 97 14.99 -5.25 -3.20
C LEU A 97 14.83 -6.72 -3.64
N ILE A 98 13.60 -7.16 -3.86
CA ILE A 98 13.28 -8.51 -4.35
C ILE A 98 13.88 -8.71 -5.73
N LEU A 99 13.72 -7.74 -6.65
CA LEU A 99 14.28 -7.82 -8.00
C LEU A 99 15.82 -7.82 -8.01
N LEU A 100 16.47 -7.15 -7.05
CA LEU A 100 17.92 -7.26 -6.85
C LEU A 100 18.35 -8.64 -6.36
N LYS A 101 17.51 -9.31 -5.56
CA LYS A 101 17.74 -10.69 -5.11
C LYS A 101 17.50 -11.73 -6.21
N TYR A 102 16.58 -11.44 -7.13
CA TYR A 102 16.21 -12.32 -8.24
C TYR A 102 16.45 -11.62 -9.58
N PRO A 103 17.72 -11.44 -10.00
CA PRO A 103 18.05 -10.69 -11.21
C PRO A 103 17.40 -11.28 -12.48
N SER A 104 17.28 -12.61 -12.57
CA SER A 104 16.61 -13.27 -13.70
C SER A 104 15.11 -12.91 -13.81
N VAL A 105 14.45 -12.58 -12.69
CA VAL A 105 13.08 -12.09 -12.70
C VAL A 105 13.03 -10.66 -13.25
N ALA A 106 13.98 -9.81 -12.85
CA ALA A 106 14.09 -8.45 -13.36
C ALA A 106 14.39 -8.43 -14.87
N GLU A 107 15.31 -9.27 -15.33
CA GLU A 107 15.65 -9.44 -16.75
C GLU A 107 14.42 -9.83 -17.58
N LYS A 108 13.65 -10.82 -17.14
CA LYS A 108 12.44 -11.25 -17.85
C LYS A 108 11.35 -10.17 -17.89
N ILE A 109 11.23 -9.33 -16.85
CA ILE A 109 10.34 -8.15 -16.91
C ILE A 109 10.84 -7.15 -17.95
N GLN A 110 12.15 -6.88 -17.99
CA GLN A 110 12.72 -5.94 -18.97
C GLN A 110 12.53 -6.44 -20.41
N GLU A 111 12.72 -7.73 -20.66
CA GLU A 111 12.45 -8.36 -21.96
C GLU A 111 10.97 -8.23 -22.37
N GLU A 112 10.05 -8.49 -21.44
CA GLU A 112 8.60 -8.35 -21.69
C GLU A 112 8.21 -6.89 -22.01
N ILE A 113 8.72 -5.94 -21.22
CA ILE A 113 8.51 -4.50 -21.44
C ILE A 113 9.07 -4.07 -22.80
N ASP A 114 10.27 -4.53 -23.17
CA ASP A 114 10.89 -4.17 -24.44
C ASP A 114 10.12 -4.70 -25.64
N SER A 115 9.61 -5.93 -25.53
CA SER A 115 8.83 -6.56 -26.60
C SER A 115 7.45 -5.91 -26.79
N VAL A 116 6.80 -5.46 -25.73
CA VAL A 116 5.39 -5.02 -25.77
C VAL A 116 5.27 -3.50 -25.81
N VAL A 117 6.06 -2.79 -25.01
CA VAL A 117 6.01 -1.33 -24.86
C VAL A 117 7.10 -0.66 -25.70
N GLY A 118 8.28 -1.26 -25.78
CA GLY A 118 9.47 -0.69 -26.39
C GLY A 118 10.09 0.44 -25.55
N ARG A 119 11.03 1.19 -26.13
CA ARG A 119 11.77 2.28 -25.44
C ARG A 119 11.33 3.70 -25.83
N GLU A 120 10.49 3.83 -26.86
CA GLU A 120 10.10 5.11 -27.48
C GLU A 120 9.02 5.89 -26.71
N ARG A 121 8.23 5.20 -25.89
CA ARG A 121 7.18 5.81 -25.07
C ARG A 121 7.24 5.30 -23.63
N PRO A 122 6.78 6.06 -22.63
CA PRO A 122 6.64 5.52 -21.28
C PRO A 122 5.54 4.43 -21.22
N PRO A 123 5.61 3.50 -20.25
CA PRO A 123 4.53 2.57 -19.98
C PRO A 123 3.26 3.31 -19.53
N CYS A 124 2.10 2.76 -19.88
CA CYS A 124 0.79 3.26 -19.47
C CYS A 124 -0.07 2.12 -18.92
N LEU A 125 -1.22 2.43 -18.31
CA LEU A 125 -2.06 1.43 -17.65
C LEU A 125 -2.63 0.37 -18.60
N GLN A 126 -2.84 0.71 -19.87
CA GLN A 126 -3.31 -0.21 -20.90
C GLN A 126 -2.28 -1.30 -21.24
N ASP A 127 -1.00 -1.06 -20.95
CA ASP A 127 0.05 -2.05 -21.17
C ASP A 127 -0.06 -3.23 -20.20
N ARG A 128 -0.65 -3.03 -19.00
CA ARG A 128 -0.70 -4.06 -17.95
C ARG A 128 -1.34 -5.36 -18.42
N ASP A 129 -2.39 -5.27 -19.23
CA ASP A 129 -3.13 -6.44 -19.72
C ASP A 129 -2.32 -7.24 -20.77
N HIS A 130 -1.25 -6.65 -21.30
CA HIS A 130 -0.32 -7.24 -22.27
C HIS A 130 1.05 -7.60 -21.66
N LEU A 131 1.22 -7.41 -20.34
CA LEU A 131 2.44 -7.71 -19.60
C LEU A 131 2.15 -8.75 -18.49
N PRO A 132 1.73 -9.99 -18.86
CA PRO A 132 1.29 -10.99 -17.89
C PRO A 132 2.35 -11.35 -16.85
N TYR A 133 3.62 -11.47 -17.24
CA TYR A 133 4.70 -11.81 -16.32
C TYR A 133 4.99 -10.66 -15.35
N THR A 134 5.07 -9.43 -15.85
CA THR A 134 5.23 -8.23 -15.01
C THR A 134 4.08 -8.09 -14.02
N ASN A 135 2.84 -8.32 -14.47
CA ASN A 135 1.67 -8.26 -13.61
C ASN A 135 1.71 -9.36 -12.53
N ALA A 136 2.11 -10.58 -12.88
CA ALA A 136 2.31 -11.68 -11.95
C ALA A 136 3.38 -11.36 -10.89
N VAL A 137 4.52 -10.79 -11.30
CA VAL A 137 5.58 -10.36 -10.38
C VAL A 137 5.09 -9.29 -9.41
N ILE A 138 4.34 -8.28 -9.88
CA ILE A 138 3.78 -7.23 -9.00
C ILE A 138 2.79 -7.80 -7.97
N HIS A 139 1.99 -8.78 -8.37
CA HIS A 139 1.08 -9.48 -7.45
C HIS A 139 1.88 -10.31 -6.44
N GLU A 140 2.90 -11.02 -6.89
CA GLU A 140 3.75 -11.83 -6.02
C GLU A 140 4.55 -10.98 -5.03
N ILE A 141 5.02 -9.79 -5.42
CA ILE A 141 5.66 -8.84 -4.51
C ILE A 141 4.70 -8.50 -3.36
N GLN A 142 3.46 -8.10 -3.68
CA GLN A 142 2.47 -7.72 -2.67
C GLN A 142 2.06 -8.90 -1.77
N ARG A 143 1.89 -10.10 -2.33
CA ARG A 143 1.59 -11.32 -1.58
C ARG A 143 2.72 -11.64 -0.60
N PHE A 144 3.94 -11.75 -1.12
CA PHE A 144 5.12 -12.17 -0.39
C PHE A 144 5.43 -11.23 0.79
N ILE A 145 5.43 -9.92 0.54
CA ILE A 145 5.78 -8.95 1.59
C ILE A 145 4.66 -8.73 2.59
N SER A 146 3.40 -8.97 2.17
CA SER A 146 2.21 -8.76 2.99
C SER A 146 2.29 -7.45 3.80
N VAL A 147 2.36 -6.31 3.10
CA VAL A 147 2.80 -5.02 3.67
C VAL A 147 2.07 -4.62 4.96
N VAL A 148 0.79 -4.99 5.11
CA VAL A 148 -0.01 -4.88 6.35
C VAL A 148 -0.49 -6.29 6.75
N PRO A 149 0.35 -7.11 7.41
CA PRO A 149 0.11 -8.56 7.51
C PRO A 149 -1.09 -8.93 8.40
N MET A 150 -1.43 -8.10 9.38
CA MET A 150 -2.58 -8.29 10.28
C MET A 150 -3.84 -7.53 9.84
N GLY A 151 -3.82 -6.90 8.66
CA GLY A 151 -4.82 -5.92 8.28
C GLY A 151 -4.96 -4.78 9.30
N LEU A 152 -6.03 -4.00 9.18
CA LEU A 152 -6.43 -3.05 10.22
C LEU A 152 -7.47 -3.71 11.14
N PRO A 153 -7.45 -3.45 12.46
CA PRO A 153 -8.46 -3.98 13.36
C PRO A 153 -9.89 -3.54 12.97
N HIS A 154 -10.81 -4.49 13.01
CA HIS A 154 -12.25 -4.26 12.89
C HIS A 154 -12.92 -4.36 14.26
N VAL A 155 -14.14 -3.85 14.38
CA VAL A 155 -14.96 -3.97 15.60
C VAL A 155 -16.37 -4.39 15.20
N LEU A 156 -16.95 -5.35 15.93
CA LEU A 156 -18.34 -5.76 15.73
C LEU A 156 -19.30 -4.63 16.07
N THR A 157 -20.19 -4.30 15.13
CA THR A 157 -21.21 -3.25 15.31
C THR A 157 -22.44 -3.72 16.08
N GLN A 158 -22.62 -5.03 16.20
CA GLN A 158 -23.70 -5.71 16.90
C GLN A 158 -23.26 -7.11 17.36
N ASP A 159 -24.02 -7.68 18.28
CA ASP A 159 -23.85 -9.08 18.67
C ASP A 159 -23.99 -9.98 17.45
N THR A 160 -23.07 -10.92 17.29
CA THR A 160 -22.93 -11.69 16.05
C THR A 160 -22.66 -13.16 16.37
N HIS A 161 -23.41 -14.06 15.74
CA HIS A 161 -23.05 -15.48 15.70
C HIS A 161 -22.15 -15.76 14.49
N PHE A 162 -20.94 -16.28 14.73
CA PHE A 162 -19.99 -16.63 13.68
C PHE A 162 -19.40 -18.01 13.93
N ARG A 163 -19.59 -18.94 12.98
CA ARG A 163 -19.09 -20.32 13.04
C ARG A 163 -19.41 -21.05 14.37
N GLY A 164 -20.62 -20.85 14.89
CA GLY A 164 -21.07 -21.45 16.15
C GLY A 164 -20.69 -20.68 17.42
N HIS A 165 -19.92 -19.59 17.31
CA HIS A 165 -19.54 -18.74 18.44
C HIS A 165 -20.43 -17.50 18.52
N PHE A 166 -20.86 -17.13 19.73
CA PHE A 166 -21.53 -15.86 20.00
C PHE A 166 -20.48 -14.81 20.39
N LEU A 167 -20.43 -13.71 19.64
CA LEU A 167 -19.49 -12.62 19.81
C LEU A 167 -20.24 -11.34 20.13
N LEU A 168 -19.85 -10.65 21.20
CA LEU A 168 -20.50 -9.41 21.64
C LEU A 168 -20.15 -8.24 20.72
N LYS A 169 -21.10 -7.31 20.57
CA LYS A 169 -20.85 -5.97 20.03
C LYS A 169 -19.63 -5.34 20.71
N GLY A 170 -18.79 -4.66 19.95
CA GLY A 170 -17.55 -4.06 20.45
C GLY A 170 -16.35 -5.01 20.48
N THR A 171 -16.52 -6.29 20.18
CA THR A 171 -15.39 -7.23 20.04
C THR A 171 -14.49 -6.80 18.88
N THR A 172 -13.19 -6.63 19.15
CA THR A 172 -12.17 -6.36 18.14
C THR A 172 -11.83 -7.64 17.37
N ILE A 173 -11.83 -7.55 16.03
CA ILE A 173 -11.49 -8.63 15.12
C ILE A 173 -10.26 -8.22 14.30
N ILE A 174 -9.24 -9.07 14.26
CA ILE A 174 -8.02 -8.85 13.48
C ILE A 174 -8.04 -9.79 12.27
N PRO A 175 -8.25 -9.27 11.04
CA PRO A 175 -8.21 -10.09 9.83
C PRO A 175 -6.74 -10.37 9.46
N LEU A 176 -6.23 -11.53 9.84
CA LEU A 176 -4.84 -11.91 9.63
C LEU A 176 -4.55 -12.19 8.14
N LEU A 177 -4.40 -11.15 7.32
CA LEU A 177 -4.23 -11.24 5.86
C LEU A 177 -3.04 -12.11 5.44
N ILE A 178 -1.95 -12.08 6.21
CA ILE A 178 -0.77 -12.92 5.97
C ILE A 178 -1.09 -14.41 5.97
N SER A 179 -2.10 -14.85 6.73
CA SER A 179 -2.52 -16.26 6.71
C SER A 179 -3.09 -16.69 5.37
N ALA A 180 -3.85 -15.81 4.70
CA ALA A 180 -4.35 -16.07 3.35
C ALA A 180 -3.20 -16.02 2.33
N HIS A 181 -2.33 -15.01 2.42
CA HIS A 181 -1.19 -14.86 1.50
C HIS A 181 -0.16 -15.99 1.62
N ARG A 182 -0.16 -16.74 2.72
CA ARG A 182 0.73 -17.88 2.96
C ARG A 182 0.01 -19.22 2.97
N ASP A 183 -1.24 -19.28 2.52
CA ASP A 183 -2.02 -20.52 2.52
C ASP A 183 -1.46 -21.50 1.47
N PRO A 184 -0.92 -22.67 1.87
CA PRO A 184 -0.38 -23.65 0.94
C PRO A 184 -1.45 -24.31 0.05
N ALA A 185 -2.74 -24.17 0.39
CA ALA A 185 -3.83 -24.61 -0.49
C ALA A 185 -4.04 -23.67 -1.69
N HIS A 186 -3.59 -22.42 -1.59
CA HIS A 186 -3.78 -21.40 -2.62
C HIS A 186 -2.47 -21.01 -3.32
N PHE A 187 -1.32 -21.10 -2.67
CA PHE A 187 -0.04 -20.68 -3.22
C PHE A 187 1.00 -21.82 -3.19
N LYS A 188 1.70 -22.03 -4.30
CA LYS A 188 2.81 -22.98 -4.40
C LYS A 188 4.02 -22.37 -3.69
N ASP A 189 4.57 -23.11 -2.73
CA ASP A 189 5.71 -22.67 -1.92
C ASP A 189 5.51 -21.28 -1.29
N PRO A 190 4.49 -21.11 -0.42
CA PRO A 190 3.99 -19.80 0.03
C PRO A 190 5.01 -18.96 0.79
N GLU A 191 6.05 -19.59 1.33
CA GLU A 191 7.12 -18.93 2.09
C GLU A 191 8.20 -18.31 1.19
N ASN A 192 8.25 -18.69 -0.10
CA ASN A 192 9.22 -18.19 -1.05
C ASN A 192 8.57 -17.27 -2.08
N PHE A 193 9.38 -16.41 -2.69
CA PHE A 193 8.95 -15.55 -3.78
C PHE A 193 8.91 -16.35 -5.09
N ASN A 194 7.73 -16.49 -5.68
CA ASN A 194 7.52 -17.29 -6.89
C ASN A 194 6.42 -16.67 -7.78
N PRO A 195 6.78 -15.96 -8.86
CA PRO A 195 5.80 -15.35 -9.77
C PRO A 195 4.81 -16.33 -10.41
N ASN A 196 5.15 -17.63 -10.49
CA ASN A 196 4.26 -18.66 -11.02
C ASN A 196 3.01 -18.90 -10.15
N ASN A 197 2.93 -18.29 -8.96
CA ASN A 197 1.70 -18.24 -8.16
C ASN A 197 0.57 -17.45 -8.82
N PHE A 198 0.90 -16.63 -9.83
CA PHE A 198 -0.03 -15.76 -10.55
C PHE A 198 0.02 -15.98 -12.07
N LEU A 199 0.49 -17.15 -12.52
CA LEU A 199 0.55 -17.54 -13.92
C LEU A 199 -0.14 -18.90 -14.12
N ASP A 200 -0.89 -19.04 -15.21
CA ASP A 200 -1.38 -20.34 -15.67
C ASP A 200 -0.27 -21.14 -16.40
N ASP A 201 -0.60 -22.35 -16.85
CA ASP A 201 0.36 -23.24 -17.52
C ASP A 201 0.80 -22.71 -18.90
N GLU A 202 0.01 -21.82 -19.50
CA GLU A 202 0.29 -21.11 -20.75
C GLU A 202 1.09 -19.80 -20.54
N GLY A 203 1.30 -19.37 -19.29
CA GLY A 203 2.03 -18.16 -18.95
C GLY A 203 1.20 -16.88 -18.98
N ASN A 204 -0.13 -16.97 -19.05
CA ASN A 204 -1.01 -15.81 -18.88
C ASN A 204 -1.18 -15.49 -17.39
N PHE A 205 -1.49 -14.22 -17.11
CA PHE A 205 -1.79 -13.79 -15.75
C PHE A 205 -3.06 -14.47 -15.24
N GLN A 206 -2.94 -15.16 -14.10
CA GLN A 206 -4.07 -15.77 -13.40
C GLN A 206 -4.15 -15.18 -11.98
N ASN A 207 -5.27 -14.53 -11.66
CA ASN A 207 -5.49 -14.02 -10.31
C ASN A 207 -5.79 -15.16 -9.33
N ASN A 208 -5.49 -14.93 -8.05
CA ASN A 208 -5.74 -15.87 -6.96
C ASN A 208 -6.76 -15.28 -5.96
N GLU A 209 -7.79 -16.04 -5.58
CA GLU A 209 -8.82 -15.54 -4.66
C GLU A 209 -8.28 -15.25 -3.24
N ALA A 210 -7.21 -15.91 -2.82
CA ALA A 210 -6.54 -15.64 -1.55
C ALA A 210 -5.65 -14.39 -1.59
N PHE A 211 -5.46 -13.76 -2.75
CA PHE A 211 -4.71 -12.51 -2.89
C PHE A 211 -5.55 -11.31 -2.43
N MET A 212 -5.26 -10.81 -1.23
CA MET A 212 -6.03 -9.74 -0.59
C MET A 212 -5.14 -8.67 0.09
N PRO A 213 -4.14 -8.08 -0.60
CA PRO A 213 -3.25 -7.07 0.00
C PRO A 213 -3.97 -5.78 0.40
N PHE A 214 -5.17 -5.55 -0.13
CA PHE A 214 -6.01 -4.39 0.15
C PHE A 214 -7.20 -4.71 1.08
N ALA A 215 -7.18 -5.89 1.72
CA ALA A 215 -8.33 -6.48 2.42
C ALA A 215 -9.56 -6.66 1.51
N LEU A 216 -10.71 -6.99 2.10
CA LEU A 216 -11.97 -7.24 1.39
C LEU A 216 -13.17 -6.66 2.15
N GLY A 217 -14.32 -6.58 1.48
CA GLY A 217 -15.60 -6.19 2.09
C GLY A 217 -15.77 -4.67 2.26
N LYS A 218 -16.61 -4.26 3.23
CA LYS A 218 -17.05 -2.87 3.41
C LYS A 218 -15.93 -1.87 3.75
N ARG A 219 -14.76 -2.36 4.18
CA ARG A 219 -13.58 -1.56 4.54
C ARG A 219 -12.36 -1.90 3.66
N ILE A 220 -12.60 -2.40 2.46
CA ILE A 220 -11.55 -2.54 1.45
C ILE A 220 -10.81 -1.20 1.28
N CYS A 221 -9.50 -1.25 1.07
CA CYS A 221 -8.66 -0.06 0.95
C CYS A 221 -9.23 0.91 -0.10
N LEU A 222 -9.53 2.15 0.34
CA LEU A 222 -10.04 3.21 -0.52
C LEU A 222 -9.07 3.52 -1.68
N GLY A 223 -7.77 3.45 -1.42
CA GLY A 223 -6.71 3.74 -2.39
C GLY A 223 -6.31 2.55 -3.27
N ALA A 224 -7.00 1.41 -3.22
CA ALA A 224 -6.55 0.18 -3.89
C ALA A 224 -6.42 0.32 -5.42
N GLY A 225 -7.22 1.19 -6.06
CA GLY A 225 -7.06 1.50 -7.48
C GLY A 225 -5.78 2.29 -7.75
N LEU A 226 -5.59 3.39 -7.02
CA LEU A 226 -4.43 4.27 -7.14
C LEU A 226 -3.11 3.52 -6.85
N ALA A 227 -3.04 2.76 -5.76
CA ALA A 227 -1.84 2.01 -5.39
C ALA A 227 -1.44 0.99 -6.47
N ARG A 228 -2.42 0.25 -7.04
CA ARG A 228 -2.13 -0.68 -8.15
C ARG A 228 -1.57 0.03 -9.38
N MET A 229 -2.11 1.21 -9.70
CA MET A 229 -1.60 2.03 -10.81
C MET A 229 -0.18 2.52 -10.52
N GLU A 230 0.05 3.10 -9.35
CA GLU A 230 1.35 3.63 -8.94
C GLU A 230 2.42 2.54 -8.96
N ILE A 231 2.19 1.42 -8.28
CA ILE A 231 3.17 0.32 -8.19
C ILE A 231 3.52 -0.18 -9.60
N PHE A 232 2.52 -0.39 -10.46
CA PHE A 232 2.75 -0.82 -11.83
C PHE A 232 3.58 0.22 -12.60
N LEU A 233 3.10 1.46 -12.69
CA LEU A 233 3.75 2.50 -13.49
C LEU A 233 5.15 2.83 -12.99
N PHE A 234 5.38 2.91 -11.68
CA PHE A 234 6.71 3.17 -11.13
C PHE A 234 7.68 2.04 -11.45
N LEU A 235 7.31 0.79 -11.17
CA LEU A 235 8.21 -0.35 -11.42
C LEU A 235 8.50 -0.53 -12.91
N THR A 236 7.49 -0.48 -13.77
CA THR A 236 7.69 -0.61 -15.22
C THR A 236 8.51 0.54 -15.77
N THR A 237 8.27 1.78 -15.33
CA THR A 237 9.04 2.95 -15.80
C THR A 237 10.51 2.86 -15.37
N ILE A 238 10.78 2.43 -14.13
CA ILE A 238 12.15 2.22 -13.66
C ILE A 238 12.84 1.14 -14.50
N LEU A 239 12.20 -0.02 -14.67
CA LEU A 239 12.78 -1.15 -15.40
C LEU A 239 12.89 -0.90 -16.92
N GLN A 240 12.05 -0.04 -17.48
CA GLN A 240 12.15 0.44 -18.86
C GLN A 240 13.27 1.48 -19.05
N ARG A 241 13.84 2.06 -18.00
CA ARG A 241 14.90 3.07 -18.14
C ARG A 241 16.23 2.65 -17.55
N PHE A 242 16.21 1.68 -16.64
CA PHE A 242 17.36 1.29 -15.87
C PHE A 242 17.40 -0.21 -15.62
N THR A 243 18.61 -0.76 -15.65
CA THR A 243 18.94 -2.07 -15.08
C THR A 243 19.37 -1.88 -13.63
N LEU A 244 18.83 -2.71 -12.74
CA LEU A 244 19.09 -2.66 -11.30
C LEU A 244 20.40 -3.40 -10.98
N HIS A 245 21.29 -2.76 -10.22
CA HIS A 245 22.51 -3.39 -9.72
C HIS A 245 22.61 -3.28 -8.21
N SER A 246 22.91 -4.40 -7.55
CA SER A 246 23.12 -4.45 -6.10
C SER A 246 24.59 -4.17 -5.76
N VAL A 247 24.83 -3.54 -4.61
CA VAL A 247 26.17 -3.39 -4.03
C VAL A 247 26.67 -4.71 -3.39
N LYS A 248 25.75 -5.65 -3.15
CA LYS A 248 26.01 -6.98 -2.58
C LYS A 248 25.65 -8.07 -3.58
N ARG A 249 26.15 -9.28 -3.37
CA ARG A 249 25.70 -10.44 -4.16
C ARG A 249 24.22 -10.76 -3.85
N PRO A 250 23.41 -11.22 -4.82
CA PRO A 250 21.99 -11.52 -4.60
C PRO A 250 21.73 -12.48 -3.42
N GLU A 251 22.62 -13.44 -3.19
CA GLU A 251 22.51 -14.42 -2.10
C GLU A 251 22.64 -13.77 -0.71
N GLU A 252 23.33 -12.63 -0.62
CA GLU A 252 23.57 -11.88 0.61
C GLU A 252 22.45 -10.88 0.95
N LEU A 253 21.49 -10.68 0.02
CA LEU A 253 20.35 -9.80 0.26
C LEU A 253 19.31 -10.51 1.14
N ASP A 254 19.03 -9.94 2.30
CA ASP A 254 17.97 -10.41 3.20
C ASP A 254 16.65 -9.73 2.85
N LEU A 255 15.59 -10.52 2.67
CA LEU A 255 14.23 -10.03 2.43
C LEU A 255 13.40 -9.96 3.71
N SER A 256 13.94 -10.41 4.85
CA SER A 256 13.24 -10.41 6.12
C SER A 256 12.95 -8.99 6.56
N PRO A 257 11.74 -8.71 7.09
CA PRO A 257 11.39 -7.38 7.53
C PRO A 257 12.29 -6.94 8.69
N LYS A 258 12.83 -5.72 8.60
CA LYS A 258 13.57 -5.09 9.70
C LYS A 258 12.71 -4.98 10.96
N SER A 259 11.42 -4.76 10.76
CA SER A 259 10.43 -4.74 11.82
C SER A 259 9.06 -5.12 11.27
N THR A 260 8.31 -5.89 12.06
CA THR A 260 6.90 -6.19 11.81
C THR A 260 6.06 -5.56 12.92
N GLY A 261 5.08 -4.76 12.53
CA GLY A 261 4.15 -4.10 13.44
C GLY A 261 2.80 -3.86 12.77
N LEU A 262 2.43 -2.60 12.56
CA LEU A 262 1.30 -2.26 11.69
C LEU A 262 1.57 -2.71 10.25
N GLY A 263 2.80 -2.54 9.79
CA GLY A 263 3.26 -3.06 8.51
C GLY A 263 4.64 -3.70 8.60
N ASN A 264 5.03 -4.37 7.51
CA ASN A 264 6.37 -4.91 7.32
C ASN A 264 7.27 -3.84 6.69
N VAL A 265 8.37 -3.54 7.36
CA VAL A 265 9.35 -2.52 6.90
C VAL A 265 10.54 -3.22 6.26
N SER A 266 10.90 -2.82 5.04
CA SER A 266 12.06 -3.34 4.32
C SER A 266 13.36 -3.10 5.11
N PRO A 267 14.32 -4.04 5.08
CA PRO A 267 15.67 -3.71 5.50
C PRO A 267 16.25 -2.61 4.60
N PRO A 268 17.15 -1.76 5.12
CA PRO A 268 17.84 -0.77 4.30
C PRO A 268 18.80 -1.49 3.34
N TYR A 269 18.87 -1.00 2.11
CA TYR A 269 19.78 -1.49 1.09
C TYR A 269 20.19 -0.34 0.15
N GLU A 270 21.23 -0.57 -0.62
CA GLU A 270 21.74 0.37 -1.62
C GLU A 270 21.74 -0.31 -2.98
N LEU A 271 21.48 0.47 -4.03
CA LEU A 271 21.47 0.00 -5.41
C LEU A 271 22.04 1.06 -6.35
N TYR A 272 22.47 0.63 -7.53
CA TYR A 272 22.81 1.50 -8.65
C TYR A 272 21.82 1.27 -9.79
N LEU A 273 21.42 2.38 -10.42
CA LEU A 273 20.61 2.36 -11.63
C LEU A 273 21.54 2.59 -12.82
N LYS A 274 21.67 1.58 -13.69
CA LYS A 274 22.47 1.68 -14.91
C LYS A 274 21.55 1.89 -16.11
N VAL A 275 21.83 2.89 -16.93
CA VAL A 275 21.11 3.09 -18.20
C VAL A 275 21.46 1.94 -19.15
N PRO A 276 20.47 1.25 -19.76
CA PRO A 276 20.71 0.24 -20.79
C PRO A 276 21.52 0.84 -21.94
N GLY A 277 22.55 0.13 -22.38
CA GLY A 277 23.41 0.54 -23.51
C GLY A 277 22.75 0.29 -24.85
#